data_AF-A0A952H3Z9-F1
#
_entry.id   AF-A0A952H3Z9-F1
#
_cell.length_a   1.000
_cell.length_b   1.000
_cell.length_c   1.000
_cell.angle_alpha   90.00
_cell.angle_beta   90.00
_cell.angle_gamma   90.00
#
_symmetry.space_group_name_H-M   'P 1'
#
loop_
_entity.id
_entity.type
_entity.pdbx_description
1 polymer ?
#
loop_
_entity_poly.entity_id
_entity_poly.type
_entity_poly.pdbx_seq_one_letter_code
_entity_poly.pdbx_strand_id
1 'polypeptide(L)'
;MRLSTANLYDASIANLQRRQQTLQTQQQQLTSGKRVAQASDDPTGAARAERALASIGRVDANQRALEASRNSMTLAESALGDANELMQQARETMISAGNASYSDAERKGLANKLQGIRNQLLAIANRPDGSGGYIFSGQGSANPPFLDQAAGVAYVGVAGQIQTGNLDNFQLTVDGRGAWEQARSGNGSFVTDANPNSIDPTQPAKGWIDAGRVTDPAALTGQNYRIDIAGTAPAQTYSVTNTDTGAGVAGGAYKAGQSIDFDGLSVAVAGTPADGDNFSIAPATNSLKVFDVLDRAIGELNTPLRNGAQIQQSNSGRIRDMDAVMGNLQNARSEVGEKLNNLDGTETRLAALKQYSTEEKSAAEDLDMTQGISDFQSQQVGYDTALKTYALVQRMSLFQYIQG
;
A
#
# COMPACT_ATOMS: atom_id res chain seq x y z
N MET A 1 -29.51 -48.15 70.24
CA MET A 1 -28.27 -48.27 69.44
C MET A 1 -28.45 -48.86 68.03
N ARG A 2 -29.57 -49.52 67.66
CA ARG A 2 -29.79 -50.04 66.28
C ARG A 2 -30.08 -48.96 65.22
N LEU A 3 -30.63 -47.81 65.62
CA LEU A 3 -30.90 -46.69 64.70
C LEU A 3 -29.65 -45.85 64.40
N SER A 4 -28.67 -45.80 65.33
CA SER A 4 -27.41 -45.07 65.11
C SER A 4 -26.43 -45.84 64.24
N THR A 5 -26.46 -47.19 64.26
CA THR A 5 -25.62 -48.03 63.39
C THR A 5 -26.09 -48.03 61.93
N ALA A 6 -27.40 -47.99 61.65
CA ALA A 6 -27.92 -47.85 60.30
C ALA A 6 -27.51 -46.51 59.65
N ASN A 7 -27.67 -45.40 60.39
CA ASN A 7 -27.26 -44.08 59.93
C ASN A 7 -25.72 -43.96 59.69
N LEU A 8 -24.90 -44.64 60.50
CA LEU A 8 -23.45 -44.70 60.30
C LEU A 8 -23.06 -45.48 59.04
N TYR A 9 -23.81 -46.55 58.74
CA TYR A 9 -23.58 -47.39 57.57
C TYR A 9 -23.92 -46.64 56.28
N ASP A 10 -25.10 -46.02 56.23
CA ASP A 10 -25.54 -45.22 55.07
C ASP A 10 -24.63 -44.01 54.85
N ALA A 11 -24.19 -43.35 55.93
CA ALA A 11 -23.20 -42.27 55.84
C ALA A 11 -21.84 -42.74 55.30
N SER A 12 -21.40 -43.95 55.64
CA SER A 12 -20.12 -44.51 55.16
C SER A 12 -20.18 -44.91 53.68
N ILE A 13 -21.28 -45.53 53.23
CA ILE A 13 -21.50 -45.85 51.81
C ILE A 13 -21.62 -44.58 50.98
N ALA A 14 -22.37 -43.58 51.45
CA ALA A 14 -22.49 -42.29 50.77
C ALA A 14 -21.13 -41.54 50.68
N ASN A 15 -20.24 -41.71 51.65
CA ASN A 15 -18.87 -41.17 51.59
C ASN A 15 -17.99 -41.95 50.60
N LEU A 16 -18.10 -43.28 50.55
CA LEU A 16 -17.36 -44.11 49.59
C LEU A 16 -17.79 -43.81 48.14
N GLN A 17 -19.10 -43.71 47.89
CA GLN A 17 -19.65 -43.34 46.58
C GLN A 17 -19.17 -41.95 46.15
N ARG A 18 -19.17 -40.97 47.06
CA ARG A 18 -18.61 -39.63 46.78
C ARG A 18 -17.14 -39.68 46.42
N ARG A 19 -16.31 -40.43 47.16
CA ARG A 19 -14.88 -40.59 46.87
C ARG A 19 -14.61 -41.31 45.54
N GLN A 20 -15.40 -42.33 45.23
CA GLN A 20 -15.33 -43.02 43.95
C GLN A 20 -15.64 -42.07 42.79
N GLN A 21 -16.65 -41.21 42.94
CA GLN A 21 -17.00 -40.21 41.94
C GLN A 21 -15.90 -39.15 41.79
N THR A 22 -15.31 -38.67 42.88
CA THR A 22 -14.15 -37.76 42.84
C THR A 22 -12.96 -38.37 42.09
N LEU A 23 -12.64 -39.65 42.34
CA LEU A 23 -11.55 -40.34 41.64
C LEU A 23 -11.83 -40.49 40.14
N GLN A 24 -13.07 -40.76 39.75
CA GLN A 24 -13.45 -40.83 38.33
C GLN A 24 -13.29 -39.47 37.65
N THR A 25 -13.71 -38.37 38.31
CA THR A 25 -13.52 -37.01 37.78
C THR A 25 -12.03 -36.65 37.66
N GLN A 26 -11.22 -36.91 38.68
CA GLN A 26 -9.78 -36.63 38.62
C GLN A 26 -9.07 -37.47 37.56
N GLN A 27 -9.47 -38.74 37.38
CA GLN A 27 -8.98 -39.57 36.30
C GLN A 27 -9.32 -38.96 34.93
N GLN A 28 -10.54 -38.46 34.74
CA GLN A 28 -10.94 -37.78 33.50
C GLN A 28 -10.17 -36.48 33.27
N GLN A 29 -9.92 -35.70 34.31
CA GLN A 29 -9.10 -34.47 34.24
C GLN A 29 -7.65 -34.79 33.88
N LEU A 30 -7.08 -35.86 34.45
CA LEU A 30 -5.72 -36.32 34.12
C LEU A 30 -5.60 -36.89 32.70
N THR A 31 -6.60 -37.61 32.22
CA THR A 31 -6.57 -38.15 30.85
C THR A 31 -6.85 -37.10 29.79
N SER A 32 -7.69 -36.10 30.09
CA SER A 32 -7.97 -34.98 29.20
C SER A 32 -6.95 -33.84 29.28
N GLY A 33 -6.17 -33.77 30.35
CA GLY A 33 -5.25 -32.67 30.66
C GLY A 33 -5.96 -31.36 31.04
N LYS A 34 -7.29 -31.37 31.20
CA LYS A 34 -8.09 -30.19 31.48
C LYS A 34 -8.67 -30.24 32.89
N ARG A 35 -8.54 -29.13 33.61
CA ARG A 35 -9.23 -28.89 34.88
C ARG A 35 -10.72 -28.63 34.67
N VAL A 36 -11.06 -27.90 33.61
CA VAL A 36 -12.45 -27.54 33.25
C VAL A 36 -12.81 -28.23 31.94
N ALA A 37 -13.55 -29.33 32.02
CA ALA A 37 -14.00 -30.08 30.85
C ALA A 37 -15.44 -29.71 30.47
N GLN A 38 -16.27 -29.41 31.47
CA GLN A 38 -17.66 -28.96 31.30
C GLN A 38 -17.88 -27.62 32.00
N ALA A 39 -18.81 -26.82 31.50
CA ALA A 39 -19.16 -25.53 32.12
C ALA A 39 -19.71 -25.69 33.56
N SER A 40 -20.19 -26.88 33.92
CA SER A 40 -20.61 -27.21 35.29
C SER A 40 -19.45 -27.36 36.27
N ASP A 41 -18.24 -27.64 35.80
CA ASP A 41 -17.07 -27.88 36.67
C ASP A 41 -16.55 -26.56 37.28
N ASP A 42 -16.51 -25.51 36.46
CA ASP A 42 -16.15 -24.15 36.85
C ASP A 42 -16.77 -23.15 35.84
N PRO A 43 -17.95 -22.58 36.10
CA PRO A 43 -18.62 -21.69 35.16
C PRO A 43 -17.83 -20.40 34.91
N THR A 44 -17.00 -19.97 35.86
CA THR A 44 -16.18 -18.77 35.71
C THR A 44 -14.93 -19.01 34.87
N GLY A 45 -14.28 -20.15 35.07
CA GLY A 45 -13.16 -20.64 34.25
C GLY A 45 -13.61 -20.89 32.81
N ALA A 46 -14.75 -21.58 32.62
CA ALA A 46 -15.33 -21.79 31.30
C ALA A 46 -15.64 -20.47 30.57
N ALA A 47 -16.24 -19.49 31.26
CA ALA A 47 -16.52 -18.18 30.66
C ALA A 47 -15.25 -17.37 30.33
N ARG A 48 -14.13 -17.59 31.03
CA ARG A 48 -12.82 -17.01 30.68
C ARG A 48 -12.21 -17.70 29.46
N ALA A 49 -12.21 -19.02 29.45
CA ALA A 49 -11.71 -19.83 28.34
C ALA A 49 -12.45 -19.53 27.03
N GLU A 50 -13.78 -19.40 27.07
CA GLU A 50 -14.60 -19.05 25.89
C GLU A 50 -14.30 -17.64 25.35
N ARG A 51 -14.12 -16.65 26.24
CA ARG A 51 -13.72 -15.29 25.82
C ARG A 51 -12.35 -15.28 25.17
N ALA A 52 -11.41 -16.03 25.75
CA ALA A 52 -10.07 -16.20 25.20
C ALA A 52 -10.11 -16.91 23.83
N LEU A 53 -10.91 -17.97 23.69
CA LEU A 53 -11.13 -18.68 22.42
C LEU A 53 -11.71 -17.75 21.34
N ALA A 54 -12.73 -16.95 21.69
CA ALA A 54 -13.29 -15.95 20.77
C ALA A 54 -12.25 -14.89 20.38
N SER A 55 -11.36 -14.50 21.30
CA SER A 55 -10.24 -13.60 21.02
C SER A 55 -9.25 -14.23 20.02
N ILE A 56 -8.84 -15.48 20.24
CA ILE A 56 -7.96 -16.22 19.32
C ILE A 56 -8.58 -16.31 17.92
N GLY A 57 -9.87 -16.67 17.82
CA GLY A 57 -10.56 -16.76 16.53
C GLY A 57 -10.61 -15.43 15.77
N ARG A 58 -10.76 -14.29 16.48
CA ARG A 58 -10.65 -12.95 15.88
C ARG A 58 -9.23 -12.66 15.39
N VAL A 59 -8.22 -13.01 16.17
CA VAL A 59 -6.82 -12.84 15.75
C VAL A 59 -6.49 -13.67 14.53
N ASP A 60 -6.94 -14.92 14.45
CA ASP A 60 -6.73 -15.80 13.29
C ASP A 60 -7.42 -15.26 12.02
N ALA A 61 -8.59 -14.64 12.15
CA ALA A 61 -9.23 -13.94 11.05
C ALA A 61 -8.43 -12.71 10.59
N ASN A 62 -7.91 -11.92 11.54
CA ASN A 62 -7.08 -10.75 11.23
C ASN A 62 -5.72 -11.14 10.62
N GLN A 63 -5.10 -12.23 11.06
CA GLN A 63 -3.85 -12.74 10.48
C GLN A 63 -4.02 -13.10 9.00
N ARG A 64 -5.11 -13.78 8.64
CA ARG A 64 -5.42 -14.09 7.23
C ARG A 64 -5.66 -12.83 6.39
N ALA A 65 -6.36 -11.85 6.96
CA ALA A 65 -6.60 -10.56 6.32
C ALA A 65 -5.30 -9.77 6.10
N LEU A 66 -4.41 -9.77 7.09
CA LEU A 66 -3.08 -9.16 7.04
C LEU A 66 -2.21 -9.82 5.98
N GLU A 67 -2.20 -11.15 5.90
CA GLU A 67 -1.42 -11.89 4.90
C GLU A 67 -1.89 -11.58 3.48
N ALA A 68 -3.21 -11.51 3.25
CA ALA A 68 -3.77 -11.09 1.96
C ALA A 68 -3.33 -9.67 1.58
N SER A 69 -3.37 -8.73 2.55
CA SER A 69 -2.89 -7.36 2.36
C SER A 69 -1.39 -7.31 2.07
N ARG A 70 -0.56 -8.03 2.82
CA ARG A 70 0.89 -8.10 2.61
C ARG A 70 1.23 -8.62 1.21
N ASN A 71 0.55 -9.67 0.76
CA ASN A 71 0.74 -10.23 -0.58
C ASN A 71 0.41 -9.20 -1.67
N SER A 72 -0.73 -8.50 -1.54
CA SER A 72 -1.11 -7.44 -2.49
C SER A 72 -0.12 -6.27 -2.49
N MET A 73 0.26 -5.77 -1.31
CA MET A 73 1.22 -4.66 -1.19
C MET A 73 2.61 -5.03 -1.71
N THR A 74 3.07 -6.27 -1.48
CA THR A 74 4.35 -6.76 -2.01
C THR A 74 4.33 -6.81 -3.54
N LEU A 75 3.21 -7.26 -4.12
CA LEU A 75 3.05 -7.30 -5.57
C LEU A 75 2.97 -5.89 -6.18
N ALA A 76 2.30 -4.95 -5.49
CA ALA A 76 2.25 -3.54 -5.87
C ALA A 76 3.63 -2.89 -5.83
N GLU A 77 4.39 -3.13 -4.75
CA GLU A 77 5.76 -2.63 -4.55
C GLU A 77 6.68 -3.10 -5.69
N SER A 78 6.63 -4.39 -6.01
CA SER A 78 7.37 -4.94 -7.15
C SER A 78 6.93 -4.34 -8.48
N ALA A 79 5.63 -4.19 -8.71
CA ALA A 79 5.11 -3.59 -9.95
C ALA A 79 5.56 -2.14 -10.13
N LEU A 80 5.55 -1.34 -9.07
CA LEU A 80 6.03 0.04 -9.10
C LEU A 80 7.56 0.10 -9.27
N GLY A 81 8.30 -0.86 -8.71
CA GLY A 81 9.73 -1.05 -8.98
C GLY A 81 10.01 -1.29 -10.46
N ASP A 82 9.36 -2.29 -11.06
CA ASP A 82 9.47 -2.62 -12.49
C ASP A 82 9.11 -1.41 -13.37
N ALA A 83 8.04 -0.68 -13.01
CA ALA A 83 7.61 0.50 -13.74
C ALA A 83 8.67 1.61 -13.72
N ASN A 84 9.32 1.83 -12.58
CA ASN A 84 10.36 2.85 -12.45
C ASN A 84 11.62 2.47 -13.26
N GLU A 85 11.98 1.19 -13.35
CA GLU A 85 13.07 0.72 -14.22
C GLU A 85 12.76 0.97 -15.71
N LEU A 86 11.53 0.65 -16.14
CA LEU A 86 11.09 0.91 -17.51
C LEU A 86 11.06 2.41 -17.84
N MET A 87 10.64 3.25 -16.90
CA MET A 87 10.68 4.70 -17.10
C MET A 87 12.11 5.25 -17.17
N GLN A 88 13.06 4.67 -16.44
CA GLN A 88 14.48 4.99 -16.61
C GLN A 88 14.96 4.64 -18.02
N GLN A 89 14.59 3.46 -18.54
CA GLN A 89 14.92 3.09 -19.92
C GLN A 89 14.26 4.01 -20.96
N ALA A 90 13.03 4.48 -20.70
CA ALA A 90 12.36 5.46 -21.55
C ALA A 90 13.12 6.79 -21.55
N ARG A 91 13.55 7.25 -20.38
CA ARG A 91 14.36 8.46 -20.20
C ARG A 91 15.69 8.37 -20.94
N GLU A 92 16.42 7.25 -20.82
CA GLU A 92 17.66 7.01 -21.57
C GLU A 92 17.43 7.06 -23.08
N THR A 93 16.32 6.47 -23.53
CA THR A 93 15.92 6.48 -24.94
C THR A 93 15.62 7.90 -25.42
N MET A 94 14.99 8.74 -24.60
CA MET A 94 14.78 10.16 -24.91
C MET A 94 16.09 10.95 -24.91
N ILE A 95 16.98 10.75 -23.94
CA ILE A 95 18.30 11.38 -23.94
C ILE A 95 19.06 11.06 -25.24
N SER A 96 19.03 9.81 -25.68
CA SER A 96 19.61 9.39 -26.96
C SER A 96 18.91 10.07 -28.14
N ALA A 97 17.58 10.21 -28.11
CA ALA A 97 16.84 10.95 -29.11
C ALA A 97 17.20 12.44 -29.18
N GLY A 98 17.77 13.02 -28.13
CA GLY A 98 18.29 14.40 -28.15
C GLY A 98 19.49 14.60 -29.09
N ASN A 99 20.14 13.54 -29.58
CA ASN A 99 21.32 13.65 -30.43
C ASN A 99 21.00 14.31 -31.78
N ALA A 100 21.58 15.49 -32.03
CA ALA A 100 21.34 16.27 -33.24
C ALA A 100 21.75 15.57 -34.55
N SER A 101 22.66 14.59 -34.49
CA SER A 101 23.14 13.86 -35.66
C SER A 101 22.21 12.73 -36.10
N TYR A 102 21.18 12.39 -35.32
CA TYR A 102 20.24 11.32 -35.67
C TYR A 102 19.27 11.76 -36.77
N SER A 103 19.15 10.89 -37.78
CA SER A 103 18.16 10.95 -38.84
C SER A 103 16.75 10.65 -38.33
N ASP A 104 15.75 11.02 -39.14
CA ASP A 104 14.34 10.70 -38.88
C ASP A 104 14.11 9.18 -38.76
N ALA A 105 14.86 8.37 -39.53
CA ALA A 105 14.76 6.91 -39.46
C ALA A 105 15.27 6.36 -38.12
N GLU A 106 16.39 6.89 -37.60
CA GLU A 106 16.91 6.50 -36.29
C GLU A 106 15.97 6.92 -35.16
N ARG A 107 15.39 8.13 -35.24
CA ARG A 107 14.39 8.63 -34.28
C ARG A 107 13.13 7.77 -34.27
N LYS A 108 12.67 7.32 -35.44
CA LYS A 108 11.57 6.36 -35.55
C LYS A 108 11.91 5.01 -34.91
N GLY A 109 13.16 4.56 -35.01
CA GLY A 109 13.64 3.39 -34.28
C GLY A 109 13.51 3.54 -32.76
N LEU A 110 13.87 4.72 -32.22
CA LEU A 110 13.69 5.04 -30.80
C LEU A 110 12.21 5.14 -30.41
N ALA A 111 11.36 5.68 -31.29
CA ALA A 111 9.91 5.71 -31.08
C ALA A 111 9.33 4.28 -30.92
N ASN A 112 9.78 3.33 -31.74
CA ASN A 112 9.38 1.92 -31.61
C ASN A 112 9.85 1.31 -30.28
N LYS A 113 11.05 1.67 -29.80
CA LYS A 113 11.53 1.25 -28.48
C LYS A 113 10.64 1.81 -27.36
N LEU A 114 10.29 3.10 -27.41
CA LEU A 114 9.36 3.71 -26.46
C LEU A 114 7.97 3.07 -26.51
N GLN A 115 7.48 2.70 -27.69
CA GLN A 115 6.22 1.96 -27.82
C GLN A 115 6.28 0.61 -27.09
N GLY A 116 7.39 -0.12 -27.21
CA GLY A 116 7.62 -1.36 -26.47
C GLY A 116 7.57 -1.15 -24.96
N ILE A 117 8.27 -0.12 -24.46
CA ILE A 117 8.26 0.26 -23.04
C ILE A 117 6.85 0.64 -22.57
N ARG A 118 6.12 1.45 -23.35
CA ARG A 118 4.74 1.83 -23.07
C ARG A 118 3.84 0.61 -22.91
N ASN A 119 3.94 -0.35 -23.82
CA ASN A 119 3.13 -1.58 -23.79
C ASN A 119 3.45 -2.43 -22.55
N GLN A 120 4.74 -2.52 -22.18
CA GLN A 120 5.17 -3.23 -20.96
C GLN A 120 4.65 -2.52 -19.70
N LEU A 121 4.72 -1.20 -19.64
CA LEU A 121 4.14 -0.41 -18.54
C LEU A 121 2.63 -0.60 -18.43
N LEU A 122 1.92 -0.69 -19.55
CA LEU A 122 0.48 -0.96 -19.53
C LEU A 122 0.17 -2.34 -18.94
N ALA A 123 1.00 -3.35 -19.25
CA ALA A 123 0.87 -4.67 -18.64
C ALA A 123 1.15 -4.65 -17.12
N ILE A 124 2.09 -3.82 -16.66
CA ILE A 124 2.38 -3.63 -15.23
C ILE A 124 1.23 -2.90 -14.53
N ALA A 125 0.71 -1.83 -15.12
CA ALA A 125 -0.43 -1.07 -14.60
C ALA A 125 -1.70 -1.94 -14.49
N ASN A 126 -1.82 -2.96 -15.34
CA ASN A 126 -2.88 -3.96 -15.32
C ASN A 126 -2.43 -5.30 -14.71
N ARG A 127 -1.51 -5.29 -13.74
CA ARG A 127 -1.07 -6.53 -13.08
C ARG A 127 -2.20 -7.12 -12.22
N PRO A 128 -2.55 -8.42 -12.40
CA PRO A 128 -3.59 -9.06 -11.60
C PRO A 128 -3.13 -9.30 -10.16
N ASP A 129 -4.07 -9.33 -9.22
CA ASP A 129 -3.80 -9.59 -7.80
C ASP A 129 -3.77 -11.09 -7.44
N GLY A 130 -4.05 -11.98 -8.41
CA GLY A 130 -4.12 -13.43 -8.21
C GLY A 130 -5.45 -13.94 -7.64
N SER A 131 -6.37 -13.06 -7.27
CA SER A 131 -7.70 -13.36 -6.71
C SER A 131 -8.86 -13.00 -7.65
N GLY A 132 -8.56 -12.63 -8.90
CA GLY A 132 -9.53 -12.25 -9.92
C GLY A 132 -9.72 -10.74 -10.07
N GLY A 133 -8.93 -9.94 -9.34
CA GLY A 133 -8.88 -8.48 -9.46
C GLY A 133 -7.52 -7.98 -9.96
N TYR A 134 -7.33 -6.67 -9.85
CA TYR A 134 -6.11 -5.98 -10.26
C TYR A 134 -5.60 -5.09 -9.13
N ILE A 135 -4.28 -5.03 -8.96
CA ILE A 135 -3.63 -4.34 -7.85
C ILE A 135 -3.94 -2.84 -7.84
N PHE A 136 -3.93 -2.23 -9.03
CA PHE A 136 -4.14 -0.80 -9.24
C PHE A 136 -5.60 -0.44 -9.55
N SER A 137 -6.56 -1.34 -9.26
CA SER A 137 -7.99 -1.10 -9.56
C SER A 137 -8.72 -0.19 -8.58
N GLY A 138 -8.01 0.37 -7.59
CA GLY A 138 -8.62 1.25 -6.61
C GLY A 138 -9.65 0.52 -5.75
N GLN A 139 -10.95 0.83 -5.88
CA GLN A 139 -12.02 0.14 -5.12
C GLN A 139 -12.36 -1.28 -5.61
N GLY A 140 -11.50 -1.89 -6.44
CA GLY A 140 -11.66 -3.25 -6.94
C GLY A 140 -12.50 -3.32 -8.22
N SER A 141 -12.00 -4.08 -9.19
CA SER A 141 -12.70 -4.39 -10.43
C SER A 141 -12.17 -5.71 -10.99
N ALA A 142 -13.07 -6.52 -11.57
CA ALA A 142 -12.70 -7.70 -12.36
C ALA A 142 -12.22 -7.32 -13.78
N ASN A 143 -12.39 -6.06 -14.19
CA ASN A 143 -11.92 -5.55 -15.46
C ASN A 143 -10.57 -4.81 -15.29
N PRO A 144 -9.70 -4.82 -16.32
CA PRO A 144 -8.45 -4.08 -16.31
C PRO A 144 -8.68 -2.59 -15.98
N PRO A 145 -7.94 -2.01 -15.02
CA PRO A 145 -8.13 -0.61 -14.62
C PRO A 145 -7.66 0.41 -15.66
N PHE A 146 -6.74 0.05 -16.54
CA PHE A 146 -6.22 0.92 -17.59
C PHE A 146 -6.57 0.36 -18.97
N LEU A 147 -7.31 1.15 -19.75
CA LEU A 147 -7.68 0.79 -21.11
C LEU A 147 -7.00 1.73 -22.11
N ASP A 148 -6.44 1.15 -23.17
CA ASP A 148 -5.86 1.89 -24.28
C ASP A 148 -6.99 2.30 -25.25
N GLN A 149 -7.26 3.59 -25.32
CA GLN A 149 -8.32 4.16 -26.15
C GLN A 149 -7.72 5.08 -27.22
N ALA A 150 -8.56 5.54 -28.16
CA ALA A 150 -8.10 6.45 -29.22
C ALA A 150 -7.47 7.76 -28.70
N ALA A 151 -7.85 8.20 -27.49
CA ALA A 151 -7.33 9.38 -26.83
C ALA A 151 -6.10 9.11 -25.93
N GLY A 152 -5.58 7.88 -25.91
CA GLY A 152 -4.53 7.42 -25.01
C GLY A 152 -5.05 6.45 -23.94
N VAL A 153 -4.17 6.06 -23.02
CA VAL A 153 -4.54 5.19 -21.90
C VAL A 153 -5.32 5.99 -20.85
N ALA A 154 -6.47 5.47 -20.46
CA ALA A 154 -7.31 6.06 -19.43
C ALA A 154 -7.58 5.08 -18.29
N TYR A 155 -7.55 5.60 -17.06
CA TYR A 155 -8.04 4.89 -15.90
C TYR A 155 -9.58 4.80 -15.94
N VAL A 156 -10.10 3.59 -15.99
CA VAL A 156 -11.55 3.29 -15.98
C VAL A 156 -12.03 2.64 -14.68
N GLY A 157 -11.13 2.48 -13.70
CA GLY A 157 -11.47 2.01 -12.37
C GLY A 157 -12.16 3.09 -11.52
N VAL A 158 -12.63 2.69 -10.35
CA VAL A 158 -13.11 3.62 -9.32
C VAL A 158 -11.94 3.94 -8.40
N ALA A 159 -11.56 5.22 -8.35
CA ALA A 159 -10.48 5.67 -7.47
C ALA A 159 -10.80 5.40 -5.99
N GLY A 160 -9.77 5.12 -5.20
CA GLY A 160 -9.90 4.72 -3.79
C GLY A 160 -9.17 3.40 -3.53
N GLN A 161 -9.50 2.73 -2.43
CA GLN A 161 -8.84 1.50 -1.99
C GLN A 161 -9.88 0.57 -1.36
N ILE A 162 -9.71 -0.75 -1.48
CA ILE A 162 -10.50 -1.72 -0.71
C ILE A 162 -9.82 -1.93 0.64
N GLN A 163 -10.63 -1.91 1.69
CA GLN A 163 -10.23 -2.25 3.04
C GLN A 163 -10.98 -3.50 3.53
N THR A 164 -10.34 -4.31 4.37
CA THR A 164 -11.00 -5.44 5.05
C THR A 164 -11.98 -4.92 6.11
N GLY A 165 -13.18 -5.50 6.22
CA GLY A 165 -14.22 -5.10 7.17
C GLY A 165 -13.99 -5.50 8.64
N ASN A 166 -12.75 -5.68 9.07
CA ASN A 166 -12.39 -6.01 10.46
C ASN A 166 -12.06 -4.73 11.26
N LEU A 167 -11.92 -4.83 12.59
CA LEU A 167 -11.55 -3.68 13.44
C LEU A 167 -10.26 -2.96 13.02
N ASP A 168 -9.34 -3.71 12.37
CA ASP A 168 -8.19 -3.16 11.66
C ASP A 168 -8.47 -3.26 10.14
N ASN A 169 -8.62 -2.10 9.48
CA ASN A 169 -8.88 -2.00 8.04
C ASN A 169 -7.56 -2.19 7.26
N PHE A 170 -7.32 -3.38 6.71
CA PHE A 170 -6.15 -3.67 5.87
C PHE A 170 -6.42 -3.39 4.40
N GLN A 171 -5.49 -2.71 3.75
CA GLN A 171 -5.60 -2.32 2.35
C GLN A 171 -5.34 -3.50 1.41
N LEU A 172 -6.21 -3.73 0.44
CA LEU A 172 -6.06 -4.82 -0.53
C LEU A 172 -5.68 -4.35 -1.94
N THR A 173 -5.70 -3.05 -2.18
CA THR A 173 -5.44 -2.44 -3.49
C THR A 173 -4.72 -1.11 -3.34
N VAL A 174 -4.07 -0.65 -4.41
CA VAL A 174 -3.42 0.67 -4.48
C VAL A 174 -4.26 1.60 -5.35
N ASP A 175 -4.23 2.91 -5.05
CA ASP A 175 -4.86 3.91 -5.91
C ASP A 175 -4.09 4.04 -7.22
N GLY A 176 -4.54 3.31 -8.24
CA GLY A 176 -3.93 3.34 -9.57
C GLY A 176 -4.02 4.72 -10.23
N ARG A 177 -5.09 5.48 -10.00
CA ARG A 177 -5.23 6.80 -10.59
C ARG A 177 -4.18 7.76 -10.03
N GLY A 178 -4.02 7.76 -8.70
CA GLY A 178 -2.96 8.52 -8.02
C GLY A 178 -1.57 8.16 -8.54
N ALA A 179 -1.26 6.87 -8.64
CA ALA A 179 0.07 6.41 -9.07
C ALA A 179 0.40 6.71 -10.54
N TRP A 180 -0.56 6.60 -11.46
CA TRP A 180 -0.29 6.59 -12.90
C TRP A 180 -0.78 7.83 -13.68
N GLU A 181 -1.77 8.57 -13.16
CA GLU A 181 -2.40 9.70 -13.87
C GLU A 181 -2.27 11.07 -13.20
N GLN A 182 -1.73 11.14 -11.98
CA GLN A 182 -1.76 12.35 -11.15
C GLN A 182 -0.38 12.89 -10.79
N ALA A 183 0.65 12.59 -11.60
CA ALA A 183 1.95 13.21 -11.39
C ALA A 183 1.84 14.73 -11.56
N ARG A 184 2.68 15.44 -10.80
CA ARG A 184 2.74 16.90 -10.85
C ARG A 184 3.54 17.36 -12.06
N SER A 185 2.95 18.17 -12.93
CA SER A 185 3.56 18.57 -14.20
C SER A 185 4.72 19.56 -14.06
N GLY A 186 5.51 19.70 -15.13
CA GLY A 186 6.52 20.74 -15.26
C GLY A 186 7.70 20.55 -14.32
N ASN A 187 8.26 21.64 -13.80
CA ASN A 187 9.33 21.59 -12.80
C ASN A 187 8.79 21.41 -11.36
N GLY A 188 7.53 21.02 -11.21
CA GLY A 188 6.82 20.94 -9.94
C GLY A 188 6.15 22.25 -9.50
N SER A 189 6.47 23.40 -10.10
CA SER A 189 5.79 24.67 -9.83
C SER A 189 5.06 25.19 -11.06
N PHE A 190 5.68 25.10 -12.23
CA PHE A 190 5.12 25.53 -13.51
C PHE A 190 5.65 24.67 -14.66
N VAL A 191 4.93 24.72 -15.78
CA VAL A 191 5.27 24.10 -17.05
C VAL A 191 5.65 25.20 -18.03
N THR A 192 6.73 25.00 -18.78
CA THR A 192 7.12 25.84 -19.91
C THR A 192 6.96 25.06 -21.21
N ASP A 193 6.42 25.71 -22.22
CA ASP A 193 6.24 25.16 -23.57
C ASP A 193 6.43 26.22 -24.64
N ALA A 194 6.82 25.78 -25.84
CA ALA A 194 6.91 26.62 -27.02
C ALA A 194 5.61 26.52 -27.83
N ASN A 195 5.06 27.67 -28.21
CA ASN A 195 3.88 27.74 -29.05
C ASN A 195 4.25 27.90 -30.53
N PRO A 196 3.31 27.66 -31.45
CA PRO A 196 3.46 28.10 -32.84
C PRO A 196 3.75 29.61 -32.91
N ASN A 197 4.50 30.01 -33.94
CA ASN A 197 4.86 31.40 -34.13
C ASN A 197 3.60 32.26 -34.31
N SER A 198 3.54 33.40 -33.63
CA SER A 198 2.34 34.27 -33.60
C SER A 198 2.10 35.04 -34.90
N ILE A 199 3.15 35.24 -35.71
CA ILE A 199 3.07 35.89 -37.02
C ILE A 199 2.72 34.87 -38.11
N ASP A 200 3.34 33.68 -38.06
CA ASP A 200 3.01 32.54 -38.93
C ASP A 200 2.68 31.29 -38.08
N PRO A 201 1.41 31.07 -37.73
CA PRO A 201 0.99 29.93 -36.90
C PRO A 201 1.22 28.56 -37.52
N THR A 202 1.58 28.49 -38.82
CA THR A 202 1.95 27.23 -39.46
C THR A 202 3.39 26.81 -39.14
N GLN A 203 4.20 27.74 -38.62
CA GLN A 203 5.59 27.51 -38.28
C GLN A 203 5.76 27.25 -36.79
N PRO A 204 6.58 26.26 -36.40
CA PRO A 204 7.00 26.08 -35.02
C PRO A 204 7.91 27.24 -34.59
N ALA A 205 8.01 27.47 -33.28
CA ALA A 205 9.04 28.36 -32.74
C ALA A 205 10.46 27.92 -33.17
N LYS A 206 11.34 28.89 -33.42
CA LYS A 206 12.76 28.65 -33.75
C LYS A 206 13.68 28.76 -32.53
N GLY A 207 13.17 29.30 -31.42
CA GLY A 207 13.78 29.19 -30.09
C GLY A 207 13.19 28.02 -29.30
N TRP A 208 13.86 27.69 -28.20
CA TRP A 208 13.35 26.77 -27.18
C TRP A 208 13.48 27.40 -25.80
N ILE A 209 12.56 27.05 -24.89
CA ILE A 209 12.52 27.51 -23.51
C ILE A 209 12.94 26.38 -22.58
N ASP A 210 13.78 26.69 -21.60
CA ASP A 210 14.15 25.74 -20.56
C ASP A 210 13.00 25.44 -19.59
N ALA A 211 13.19 24.51 -18.66
CA ALA A 211 12.18 24.19 -17.64
C ALA A 211 11.96 25.31 -16.62
N GLY A 212 12.85 26.29 -16.58
CA GLY A 212 12.90 27.33 -15.56
C GLY A 212 13.07 26.81 -14.14
N ARG A 213 13.04 27.75 -13.21
CA ARG A 213 13.06 27.52 -11.76
C ARG A 213 12.30 28.62 -11.02
N VAL A 214 11.91 28.32 -9.79
CA VAL A 214 11.44 29.33 -8.83
C VAL A 214 12.66 29.96 -8.16
N THR A 215 12.77 31.28 -8.22
CA THR A 215 13.83 32.06 -7.55
C THR A 215 13.35 32.69 -6.24
N ASP A 216 12.08 33.05 -6.15
CA ASP A 216 11.45 33.56 -4.92
C ASP A 216 10.04 32.96 -4.75
N PRO A 217 9.88 31.96 -3.85
CA PRO A 217 8.58 31.36 -3.57
C PRO A 217 7.52 32.34 -3.03
N ALA A 218 7.92 33.43 -2.36
CA ALA A 218 6.99 34.40 -1.80
C ALA A 218 6.37 35.32 -2.85
N ALA A 219 7.02 35.45 -4.02
CA ALA A 219 6.56 36.26 -5.13
C ALA A 219 5.69 35.47 -6.13
N LEU A 220 5.53 34.16 -5.95
CA LEU A 220 4.74 33.33 -6.84
C LEU A 220 3.25 33.70 -6.81
N THR A 221 2.72 33.97 -8.01
CA THR A 221 1.33 34.37 -8.22
C THR A 221 0.41 33.21 -8.57
N GLY A 222 0.95 32.09 -9.08
CA GLY A 222 0.18 30.96 -9.58
C GLY A 222 -0.64 31.26 -10.85
N GLN A 223 -0.22 32.27 -11.63
CA GLN A 223 -0.92 32.73 -12.84
C GLN A 223 -0.23 32.24 -14.12
N ASN A 224 -0.91 32.40 -15.25
CA ASN A 224 -0.39 32.08 -16.58
C ASN A 224 0.40 33.26 -17.17
N TYR A 225 1.51 32.95 -17.83
CA TYR A 225 2.36 33.92 -18.51
C TYR A 225 2.68 33.51 -19.94
N ARG A 226 2.98 34.50 -20.77
CA ARG A 226 3.52 34.32 -22.11
C ARG A 226 4.75 35.19 -22.29
N ILE A 227 5.81 34.61 -22.83
CA ILE A 227 7.00 35.34 -23.29
C ILE A 227 6.88 35.49 -24.80
N ASP A 228 6.88 36.72 -25.30
CA ASP A 228 6.87 37.04 -26.72
C ASP A 228 8.24 37.57 -27.13
N ILE A 229 8.80 37.02 -28.22
CA ILE A 229 10.02 37.53 -28.87
C ILE A 229 9.61 38.35 -30.09
N ALA A 230 10.15 39.57 -30.17
CA ALA A 230 9.89 40.49 -31.26
C ALA A 230 11.19 41.02 -31.90
N GLY A 231 11.10 41.34 -33.19
CA GLY A 231 12.18 41.90 -33.99
C GLY A 231 13.16 40.86 -34.53
N THR A 232 14.23 41.37 -35.17
CA THR A 232 15.25 40.56 -35.85
C THR A 232 16.59 40.63 -35.14
N ALA A 233 17.34 39.53 -35.17
CA ALA A 233 18.66 39.47 -34.58
C ALA A 233 19.61 40.51 -35.21
N PRO A 234 20.49 41.16 -34.42
CA PRO A 234 20.72 40.99 -32.97
C PRO A 234 19.88 41.93 -32.07
N ALA A 235 18.96 42.72 -32.63
CA ALA A 235 18.21 43.76 -31.92
C ALA A 235 16.84 43.27 -31.41
N GLN A 236 16.72 41.98 -31.11
CA GLN A 236 15.47 41.39 -30.64
C GLN A 236 15.13 41.88 -29.24
N THR A 237 13.85 41.91 -28.93
CA THR A 237 13.32 42.20 -27.58
C THR A 237 12.44 41.06 -27.10
N TYR A 238 12.37 40.88 -25.80
CA TYR A 238 11.37 40.02 -25.18
C TYR A 238 10.37 40.88 -24.38
N SER A 239 9.14 40.39 -24.26
CA SER A 239 8.16 40.90 -23.33
C SER A 239 7.47 39.73 -22.62
N VAL A 240 7.20 39.89 -21.33
CA VAL A 240 6.49 38.91 -20.52
C VAL A 240 5.14 39.50 -20.17
N THR A 241 4.09 38.80 -20.57
CA THR A 241 2.70 39.19 -20.30
C THR A 241 2.08 38.16 -19.39
N ASN A 242 1.47 38.62 -18.31
CA ASN A 242 0.57 37.82 -17.51
C ASN A 242 -0.76 37.68 -18.26
N THR A 243 -1.08 36.47 -18.73
CA THR A 243 -2.24 36.24 -19.61
C THR A 243 -3.56 36.18 -18.87
N ASP A 244 -3.55 36.05 -17.53
CA ASP A 244 -4.77 36.08 -16.71
C ASP A 244 -5.26 37.51 -16.47
N THR A 245 -4.33 38.46 -16.32
CA THR A 245 -4.63 39.88 -16.06
C THR A 245 -4.44 40.80 -17.26
N GLY A 246 -3.69 40.36 -18.27
CA GLY A 246 -3.26 41.16 -19.41
C GLY A 246 -2.12 42.15 -19.10
N ALA A 247 -1.55 42.12 -17.89
CA ALA A 247 -0.49 43.03 -17.49
C ALA A 247 0.87 42.61 -18.08
N GLY A 248 1.66 43.57 -18.57
CA GLY A 248 3.08 43.37 -18.87
C GLY A 248 3.89 43.38 -17.57
N VAL A 249 4.63 42.29 -17.30
CA VAL A 249 5.34 42.09 -16.02
C VAL A 249 6.86 42.23 -16.16
N ALA A 250 7.41 41.98 -17.35
CA ALA A 250 8.82 42.22 -17.66
C ALA A 250 9.02 42.45 -19.16
N GLY A 251 10.17 43.02 -19.53
CA GLY A 251 10.56 43.18 -20.92
C GLY A 251 11.93 43.82 -21.06
N GLY A 252 12.56 43.64 -22.22
CA GLY A 252 13.88 44.21 -22.47
C GLY A 252 14.51 43.67 -23.75
N ALA A 253 15.80 44.00 -23.94
CA ALA A 253 16.59 43.42 -25.02
C ALA A 253 16.75 41.92 -24.80
N TYR A 254 16.52 41.13 -25.86
CA TYR A 254 16.68 39.69 -25.83
C TYR A 254 18.13 39.29 -26.10
N LYS A 255 18.64 38.36 -25.28
CA LYS A 255 19.91 37.66 -25.51
C LYS A 255 19.70 36.18 -25.30
N ALA A 256 20.13 35.37 -26.26
CA ALA A 256 19.94 33.92 -26.20
C ALA A 256 20.60 33.31 -24.96
N GLY A 257 19.84 32.52 -24.21
CA GLY A 257 20.28 31.83 -23.00
C GLY A 257 20.40 32.72 -21.76
N GLN A 258 20.12 34.03 -21.87
CA GLN A 258 20.05 34.88 -20.68
C GLN A 258 18.76 34.60 -19.90
N SER A 259 18.86 34.57 -18.57
CA SER A 259 17.70 34.45 -17.69
C SER A 259 16.76 35.64 -17.84
N ILE A 260 15.46 35.33 -17.87
CA ILE A 260 14.33 36.24 -17.85
C ILE A 260 13.64 36.00 -16.50
N ASP A 261 13.75 36.99 -15.60
CA ASP A 261 13.24 36.91 -14.23
C ASP A 261 12.02 37.83 -14.05
N PHE A 262 10.95 37.31 -13.45
CA PHE A 262 9.71 38.05 -13.15
C PHE A 262 8.87 37.26 -12.14
N ASP A 263 8.13 37.94 -11.26
CA ASP A 263 7.15 37.32 -10.33
C ASP A 263 7.63 36.05 -9.60
N GLY A 264 8.91 36.04 -9.17
CA GLY A 264 9.55 34.91 -8.47
C GLY A 264 9.95 33.72 -9.35
N LEU A 265 9.85 33.86 -10.66
CA LEU A 265 10.18 32.88 -11.69
C LEU A 265 11.45 33.29 -12.43
N SER A 266 12.19 32.29 -12.93
CA SER A 266 13.36 32.47 -13.79
C SER A 266 13.33 31.43 -14.90
N VAL A 267 13.36 31.86 -16.15
CA VAL A 267 13.39 31.00 -17.34
C VAL A 267 14.44 31.51 -18.32
N ALA A 268 14.89 30.67 -19.23
CA ALA A 268 15.79 31.07 -20.31
C ALA A 268 15.27 30.58 -21.66
N VAL A 269 15.23 31.48 -22.64
CA VAL A 269 14.96 31.14 -24.04
C VAL A 269 16.28 31.12 -24.81
N ALA A 270 16.58 30.02 -25.49
CA ALA A 270 17.81 29.80 -26.22
C ALA A 270 17.55 29.36 -27.67
N GLY A 271 18.62 29.18 -28.44
CA GLY A 271 18.56 28.97 -29.89
C GLY A 271 18.53 30.28 -30.65
N THR A 272 17.87 30.30 -31.80
CA THR A 272 17.74 31.47 -32.68
C THR A 272 16.26 31.78 -32.89
N PRO A 273 15.57 32.29 -31.86
CA PRO A 273 14.14 32.61 -31.99
C PRO A 273 13.92 33.62 -33.11
N ALA A 274 12.78 33.51 -33.77
CA ALA A 274 12.33 34.44 -34.80
C ALA A 274 11.37 35.47 -34.21
N ASP A 275 11.14 36.54 -34.98
CA ASP A 275 10.05 37.48 -34.71
C ASP A 275 8.73 36.72 -34.64
N GLY A 276 7.94 36.98 -33.60
CA GLY A 276 6.67 36.30 -33.34
C GLY A 276 6.76 34.98 -32.56
N ASP A 277 7.96 34.46 -32.27
CA ASP A 277 8.09 33.29 -31.41
C ASP A 277 7.54 33.61 -30.01
N ASN A 278 6.75 32.70 -29.45
CA ASN A 278 6.20 32.88 -28.11
C ASN A 278 6.18 31.57 -27.31
N PHE A 279 6.29 31.71 -26.00
CA PHE A 279 6.44 30.60 -25.06
C PHE A 279 5.43 30.77 -23.91
N SER A 280 4.71 29.71 -23.60
CA SER A 280 3.75 29.69 -22.49
C SER A 280 4.39 29.20 -21.20
N ILE A 281 3.96 29.78 -20.10
CA ILE A 281 4.34 29.39 -18.74
C ILE A 281 3.04 29.25 -17.96
N ALA A 282 2.68 28.01 -17.64
CA ALA A 282 1.43 27.68 -16.97
C ALA A 282 1.71 27.06 -15.59
N PRO A 283 0.87 27.28 -14.58
CA PRO A 283 1.02 26.63 -13.28
C PRO A 283 1.03 25.09 -13.40
N ALA A 284 1.82 24.43 -12.57
CA ALA A 284 1.85 22.97 -12.51
C ALA A 284 0.54 22.41 -11.95
N THR A 285 0.10 21.28 -12.50
CA THR A 285 -1.13 20.57 -12.14
C THR A 285 -0.84 19.11 -11.85
N ASN A 286 -1.69 18.46 -11.05
CA ASN A 286 -1.63 17.02 -10.78
C ASN A 286 -2.41 16.22 -11.83
N SER A 287 -2.07 16.42 -13.10
CA SER A 287 -2.78 15.82 -14.24
C SER A 287 -1.85 15.18 -15.26
N LEU A 288 -0.56 15.04 -14.93
CA LEU A 288 0.41 14.43 -15.81
C LEU A 288 0.29 12.90 -15.71
N LYS A 289 -0.01 12.26 -16.84
CA LYS A 289 -0.18 10.81 -16.94
C LYS A 289 1.07 10.15 -17.53
N VAL A 290 1.48 9.01 -16.98
CA VAL A 290 2.63 8.23 -17.46
C VAL A 290 2.50 7.92 -18.96
N PHE A 291 1.32 7.45 -19.38
CA PHE A 291 1.09 7.04 -20.76
C PHE A 291 1.02 8.22 -21.72
N ASP A 292 0.38 9.34 -21.35
CA ASP A 292 0.36 10.56 -22.15
C ASP A 292 1.78 11.10 -22.41
N VAL A 293 2.67 11.00 -21.42
CA VAL A 293 4.06 11.43 -21.57
C VAL A 293 4.79 10.60 -22.62
N LEU A 294 4.60 9.27 -22.59
CA LEU A 294 5.18 8.35 -23.56
C LEU A 294 4.55 8.52 -24.94
N ASP A 295 3.23 8.70 -25.02
CA ASP A 295 2.50 8.89 -26.28
C ASP A 295 2.92 10.19 -26.98
N ARG A 296 3.08 11.28 -26.23
CA ARG A 296 3.64 12.53 -26.76
C ARG A 296 5.06 12.34 -27.25
N ALA A 297 5.91 11.65 -26.47
CA ALA A 297 7.28 11.38 -26.88
C ALA A 297 7.34 10.54 -28.18
N ILE A 298 6.53 9.49 -28.28
CA ILE A 298 6.41 8.65 -29.48
C ILE A 298 5.92 9.48 -30.67
N GLY A 299 4.90 10.32 -30.50
CA GLY A 299 4.36 11.19 -31.55
C GLY A 299 5.39 12.21 -32.05
N GLU A 300 6.11 12.84 -31.13
CA GLU A 300 7.20 13.77 -31.44
C GLU A 300 8.33 13.07 -32.21
N LEU A 301 8.77 11.89 -31.77
CA LEU A 301 9.83 11.12 -32.44
C LEU A 301 9.43 10.65 -33.85
N ASN A 302 8.14 10.43 -34.09
CA ASN A 302 7.60 10.08 -35.40
C ASN A 302 7.35 11.28 -36.33
N THR A 303 7.46 12.52 -35.81
CA THR A 303 7.30 13.72 -36.62
C THR A 303 8.55 13.95 -37.47
N PRO A 304 8.47 13.89 -38.81
CA PRO A 304 9.62 14.03 -39.69
C PRO A 304 10.07 15.50 -39.81
N LEU A 305 11.30 15.72 -40.27
CA LEU A 305 11.85 17.03 -40.62
C LEU A 305 11.82 18.07 -39.49
N ARG A 306 11.92 17.63 -38.22
CA ARG A 306 12.01 18.54 -37.09
C ARG A 306 13.36 19.25 -37.07
N ASN A 307 13.33 20.56 -36.85
CA ASN A 307 14.52 21.36 -36.69
C ASN A 307 15.16 21.17 -35.29
N GLY A 308 16.38 21.68 -35.11
CA GLY A 308 17.12 21.51 -33.84
C GLY A 308 16.43 22.12 -32.62
N ALA A 309 15.72 23.25 -32.77
CA ALA A 309 14.98 23.87 -31.68
C ALA A 309 13.76 23.03 -31.27
N GLN A 310 13.03 22.48 -32.24
CA GLN A 310 11.92 21.55 -31.98
C GLN A 310 12.42 20.30 -31.25
N ILE A 311 13.53 19.70 -31.72
CA ILE A 311 14.11 18.52 -31.07
C ILE A 311 14.52 18.85 -29.62
N GLN A 312 15.15 19.99 -29.39
CA GLN A 312 15.61 20.40 -28.06
C GLN A 312 14.43 20.71 -27.11
N GLN A 313 13.43 21.44 -27.57
CA GLN A 313 12.22 21.74 -26.80
C GLN A 313 11.48 20.46 -26.41
N SER A 314 11.21 19.60 -27.40
CA SER A 314 10.46 18.37 -27.18
C SER A 314 11.24 17.43 -26.24
N ASN A 315 12.53 17.24 -26.47
CA ASN A 315 13.34 16.35 -25.64
C ASN A 315 13.44 16.84 -24.18
N SER A 316 13.72 18.13 -23.98
CA SER A 316 13.81 18.69 -22.62
C SER A 316 12.48 18.65 -21.88
N GLY A 317 11.36 18.89 -22.57
CA GLY A 317 10.02 18.76 -22.01
C GLY A 317 9.66 17.32 -21.66
N ARG A 318 9.90 16.36 -22.56
CA ARG A 318 9.61 14.95 -22.33
C ARG A 318 10.48 14.35 -21.21
N ILE A 319 11.77 14.68 -21.13
CA ILE A 319 12.64 14.21 -20.03
C ILE A 319 12.14 14.74 -18.69
N ARG A 320 11.79 16.04 -18.62
CA ARG A 320 11.21 16.65 -17.42
C ARG A 320 9.92 15.96 -16.98
N ASP A 321 9.02 15.72 -17.93
CA ASP A 321 7.75 15.03 -17.67
C ASP A 321 7.98 13.56 -17.25
N MET A 322 8.97 12.87 -17.84
CA MET A 322 9.39 11.52 -17.44
C MET A 322 9.93 11.51 -16.01
N ASP A 323 10.76 12.48 -15.64
CA ASP A 323 11.30 12.63 -14.29
C ASP A 323 10.17 12.91 -13.28
N ALA A 324 9.17 13.72 -13.65
CA ALA A 324 8.01 14.00 -12.81
C ALA A 324 7.14 12.76 -12.56
N VAL A 325 6.83 11.97 -13.61
CA VAL A 325 6.06 10.73 -13.43
C VAL A 325 6.85 9.65 -12.70
N MET A 326 8.18 9.57 -12.90
CA MET A 326 9.06 8.68 -12.13
C MET A 326 9.02 9.02 -10.63
N GLY A 327 9.12 10.32 -10.28
CA GLY A 327 8.98 10.77 -8.90
C GLY A 327 7.63 10.39 -8.30
N ASN A 328 6.54 10.51 -9.07
CA ASN A 328 5.21 10.09 -8.61
C ASN A 328 5.11 8.58 -8.36
N LEU A 329 5.65 7.75 -9.27
CA LEU A 329 5.70 6.30 -9.10
C LEU A 329 6.54 5.91 -7.87
N GLN A 330 7.64 6.62 -7.62
CA GLN A 330 8.49 6.43 -6.43
C GLN A 330 7.78 6.83 -5.13
N ASN A 331 6.97 7.89 -5.15
CA ASN A 331 6.14 8.28 -4.02
C ASN A 331 5.08 7.21 -3.72
N ALA A 332 4.36 6.75 -4.74
CA ALA A 332 3.39 5.66 -4.60
C ALA A 332 4.05 4.38 -4.05
N ARG A 333 5.27 4.08 -4.51
CA ARG A 333 6.07 2.95 -4.01
C ARG A 333 6.43 3.12 -2.53
N SER A 334 6.84 4.33 -2.14
CA SER A 334 7.15 4.65 -0.75
C SER A 334 5.93 4.54 0.17
N GLU A 335 4.74 4.96 -0.30
CA GLU A 335 3.47 4.77 0.42
C GLU A 335 3.16 3.29 0.65
N VAL A 336 3.33 2.44 -0.39
CA VAL A 336 3.17 0.99 -0.27
C VAL A 336 4.19 0.39 0.71
N GLY A 337 5.45 0.83 0.66
CA GLY A 337 6.47 0.45 1.64
C GLY A 337 6.11 0.81 3.09
N GLU A 338 5.52 1.98 3.31
CA GLU A 338 5.01 2.37 4.62
C GLU A 338 3.86 1.45 5.07
N LYS A 339 2.96 1.04 4.15
CA LYS A 339 1.91 0.06 4.47
C LYS A 339 2.50 -1.28 4.87
N LEU A 340 3.53 -1.78 4.17
CA LEU A 340 4.21 -3.02 4.53
C LEU A 340 4.79 -2.95 5.96
N ASN A 341 5.47 -1.86 6.31
CA ASN A 341 5.99 -1.66 7.67
C ASN A 341 4.88 -1.64 8.73
N ASN A 342 3.75 -1.01 8.43
CA ASN A 342 2.58 -0.99 9.32
C ASN A 342 1.95 -2.39 9.49
N LEU A 343 1.97 -3.22 8.43
CA LEU A 343 1.53 -4.61 8.49
C LEU A 343 2.46 -5.42 9.40
N ASP A 344 3.78 -5.27 9.30
CA ASP A 344 4.75 -5.97 10.17
C ASP A 344 4.54 -5.64 11.65
N GLY A 345 4.31 -4.37 11.97
CA GLY A 345 3.97 -3.94 13.33
C GLY A 345 2.64 -4.52 13.82
N THR A 346 1.65 -4.63 12.94
CA THR A 346 0.35 -5.22 13.26
C THR A 346 0.44 -6.73 13.44
N GLU A 347 1.23 -7.44 12.63
CA GLU A 347 1.48 -8.87 12.79
C GLU A 347 2.08 -9.17 14.17
N THR A 348 3.08 -8.39 14.58
CA THR A 348 3.71 -8.52 15.90
C THR A 348 2.69 -8.34 17.03
N ARG A 349 1.83 -7.31 16.92
CA ARG A 349 0.76 -7.05 17.91
C ARG A 349 -0.26 -8.18 17.97
N LEU A 350 -0.68 -8.69 16.81
CA LEU A 350 -1.62 -9.81 16.72
C LEU A 350 -1.01 -11.10 17.29
N ALA A 351 0.26 -11.39 17.00
CA ALA A 351 0.97 -12.53 17.57
C ALA A 351 1.04 -12.45 19.11
N ALA A 352 1.35 -11.28 19.67
CA ALA A 352 1.36 -11.07 21.11
C ALA A 352 -0.04 -11.25 21.73
N LEU A 353 -1.09 -10.72 21.10
CA LEU A 353 -2.48 -10.88 21.56
C LEU A 353 -2.93 -12.35 21.51
N LYS A 354 -2.52 -13.10 20.48
CA LYS A 354 -2.80 -14.54 20.37
C LYS A 354 -2.11 -15.32 21.48
N GLN A 355 -0.85 -15.01 21.76
CA GLN A 355 -0.09 -15.64 22.86
C GLN A 355 -0.78 -15.38 24.20
N TYR A 356 -1.08 -14.12 24.50
CA TYR A 356 -1.78 -13.73 25.73
C TYR A 356 -3.14 -14.44 25.86
N SER A 357 -3.94 -14.47 24.79
CA SER A 357 -5.24 -15.16 24.82
C SER A 357 -5.08 -16.67 24.99
N THR A 358 -4.02 -17.26 24.45
CA THR A 358 -3.72 -18.69 24.63
C THR A 358 -3.32 -19.00 26.08
N GLU A 359 -2.52 -18.13 26.70
CA GLU A 359 -2.15 -18.22 28.12
C GLU A 359 -3.38 -18.06 29.03
N GLU A 360 -4.27 -17.09 28.75
CA GLU A 360 -5.52 -16.94 29.50
C GLU A 360 -6.43 -18.17 29.39
N LYS A 361 -6.53 -18.75 28.18
CA LYS A 361 -7.28 -19.99 27.96
C LYS A 361 -6.68 -21.15 28.76
N SER A 362 -5.37 -21.33 28.68
CA SER A 362 -4.64 -22.38 29.40
C SER A 362 -4.81 -22.23 30.92
N ALA A 363 -4.61 -21.02 31.46
CA ALA A 363 -4.79 -20.75 32.89
C ALA A 363 -6.24 -20.98 33.36
N ALA A 364 -7.21 -20.86 32.46
CA ALA A 364 -8.62 -21.08 32.78
C ALA A 364 -9.04 -22.55 32.68
N GLU A 365 -8.54 -23.33 31.71
CA GLU A 365 -9.04 -24.68 31.42
C GLU A 365 -8.05 -25.82 31.72
N ASP A 366 -6.73 -25.58 31.66
CA ASP A 366 -5.74 -26.65 31.72
C ASP A 366 -5.46 -27.10 33.16
N LEU A 367 -5.12 -28.38 33.31
CA LEU A 367 -4.73 -28.98 34.58
C LEU A 367 -3.21 -28.88 34.75
N ASP A 368 -2.76 -28.42 35.92
CA ASP A 368 -1.38 -28.67 36.34
C ASP A 368 -1.23 -30.18 36.62
N MET A 369 -0.62 -30.89 35.68
CA MET A 369 -0.46 -32.35 35.75
C MET A 369 0.35 -32.77 36.98
N THR A 370 1.27 -31.95 37.47
CA THR A 370 2.09 -32.28 38.64
C THR A 370 1.23 -32.29 39.90
N GLN A 371 0.45 -31.23 40.09
CA GLN A 371 -0.50 -31.14 41.21
C GLN A 371 -1.62 -32.17 41.05
N GLY A 372 -2.17 -32.33 39.84
CA GLY A 372 -3.25 -33.26 39.55
C GLY A 372 -2.88 -34.72 39.83
N ILE A 373 -1.66 -35.15 39.47
CA ILE A 373 -1.17 -36.50 39.78
C ILE A 373 -1.03 -36.68 41.29
N SER A 374 -0.49 -35.66 41.98
CA SER A 374 -0.32 -35.68 43.44
C SER A 374 -1.66 -35.79 44.18
N ASP A 375 -2.65 -35.00 43.75
CA ASP A 375 -4.00 -35.00 44.31
C ASP A 375 -4.72 -36.33 44.04
N PHE A 376 -4.58 -36.89 42.83
CA PHE A 376 -5.15 -38.18 42.48
C PHE A 376 -4.57 -39.32 43.33
N GLN A 377 -3.24 -39.36 43.52
CA GLN A 377 -2.59 -40.34 44.38
C GLN A 377 -3.07 -40.21 45.83
N SER A 378 -3.18 -38.99 46.35
CA SER A 378 -3.70 -38.73 47.71
C SER A 378 -5.15 -39.22 47.88
N GLN A 379 -6.02 -38.92 46.90
CA GLN A 379 -7.41 -39.39 46.91
C GLN A 379 -7.51 -40.91 46.79
N GLN A 380 -6.66 -41.54 45.98
CA GLN A 380 -6.61 -42.99 45.82
C GLN A 380 -6.24 -43.67 47.14
N VAL A 381 -5.18 -43.22 47.79
CA VAL A 381 -4.76 -43.71 49.11
C VAL A 381 -5.86 -43.49 50.16
N GLY A 382 -6.52 -42.33 50.12
CA GLY A 382 -7.66 -42.03 51.00
C GLY A 382 -8.86 -42.94 50.78
N TYR A 383 -9.20 -43.26 49.53
CA TYR A 383 -10.27 -44.19 49.17
C TYR A 383 -9.94 -45.62 49.62
N ASP A 384 -8.73 -46.11 49.35
CA ASP A 384 -8.27 -47.43 49.79
C ASP A 384 -8.26 -47.56 51.32
N THR A 385 -7.87 -46.48 52.02
CA THR A 385 -7.92 -46.42 53.48
C THR A 385 -9.36 -46.46 53.98
N ALA A 386 -10.28 -45.69 53.37
CA ALA A 386 -11.69 -45.71 53.73
C ALA A 386 -12.34 -47.09 53.53
N LEU A 387 -12.00 -47.79 52.44
CA LEU A 387 -12.43 -49.18 52.20
C LEU A 387 -11.92 -50.13 53.29
N LYS A 388 -10.65 -50.01 53.68
CA LYS A 388 -10.06 -50.82 54.76
C LYS A 388 -10.72 -50.53 56.11
N THR A 389 -10.94 -49.26 56.45
CA THR A 389 -11.63 -48.87 57.70
C THR A 389 -13.07 -49.35 57.72
N TYR A 390 -13.79 -49.23 56.60
CA TYR A 390 -15.15 -49.73 56.46
C TYR A 390 -15.20 -51.25 56.67
N ALA A 391 -14.29 -52.01 56.05
CA ALA A 391 -14.18 -53.47 56.24
C ALA A 391 -13.87 -53.86 57.71
N LEU A 392 -13.02 -53.07 58.41
CA LEU A 392 -12.72 -53.29 59.83
C LEU A 392 -13.96 -53.03 60.72
N VAL A 393 -14.71 -51.95 60.47
CA VAL A 393 -15.94 -51.62 61.21
C VAL A 393 -17.04 -52.66 60.95
N GLN A 394 -17.21 -53.11 59.71
CA GLN A 394 -18.11 -54.22 59.37
C GLN A 394 -17.76 -55.48 60.17
N ARG A 395 -16.46 -55.83 60.22
CA ARG A 395 -15.97 -57.00 60.95
C ARG A 395 -16.16 -56.89 62.47
N MET A 396 -15.96 -55.72 63.06
CA MET A 396 -16.23 -55.49 64.50
C MET A 396 -17.72 -55.58 64.84
N SER A 397 -18.61 -55.09 63.97
CA SER A 397 -20.07 -55.17 64.18
C SER A 397 -20.58 -56.61 64.17
N LEU A 398 -20.01 -57.48 63.32
CA LEU A 398 -20.30 -58.92 63.28
C LEU A 398 -19.79 -59.64 64.52
N PHE A 399 -18.60 -59.30 65.03
CA PHE A 399 -18.08 -59.87 66.26
C PHE A 399 -18.92 -59.49 67.50
N GLN A 400 -19.41 -58.24 67.58
CA GLN A 400 -20.33 -57.82 68.65
C GLN A 400 -21.73 -58.44 68.52
N TYR A 401 -22.18 -58.75 67.31
CA TYR A 401 -23.45 -59.44 67.07
C TYR A 401 -23.40 -60.95 67.39
N ILE A 402 -22.21 -61.55 67.41
CA ILE A 402 -22.00 -62.98 67.74
C ILE A 402 -21.67 -63.19 69.23
N GLN A 403 -21.19 -62.15 69.94
CA GLN A 403 -20.80 -62.23 71.37
C GLN A 403 -21.81 -61.63 72.36
N GLY A 404 -22.97 -61.16 71.90
CA GLY A 404 -24.12 -60.78 72.74
C GLY A 404 -25.38 -61.47 72.24
#